data_AF-A0A352NCU6-F1
#
_entry.id   AF-A0A352NCU6-F1
#
_cell.length_a   1.000
_cell.length_b   1.000
_cell.length_c   1.000
_cell.angle_alpha   90.00
_cell.angle_beta   90.00
_cell.angle_gamma   90.00
#
_symmetry.space_group_name_H-M   'P 1'
#
loop_
_entity.id
_entity.type
_entity.pdbx_description
1 polymer ?
#
loop_
_entity_poly.entity_id
_entity_poly.type
_entity_poly.pdbx_seq_one_letter_code
_entity_poly.pdbx_strand_id
1 'polypeptide(L)'
;MEVENIRKKSLKAYILLESMVAMTLLIFLVTFVLDQVIQVKKQTHEENRKIEALNVALMAVDIGEERLKINDVEVFIEESTSKIVVWESGKVLITLEKKKTF
;
A
#
# COMPACT_ATOMS: atom_id res chain seq x y z
N MET A 1 -5.55 46.39 42.64
CA MET A 1 -6.57 45.46 42.10
C MET A 1 -6.47 45.29 40.58
N GLU A 2 -6.37 46.36 39.79
CA GLU A 2 -6.37 46.25 38.31
C GLU A 2 -5.16 45.51 37.72
N VAL A 3 -3.95 45.77 38.24
CA VAL A 3 -2.70 45.15 37.75
C VAL A 3 -2.71 43.63 37.92
N GLU A 4 -3.29 43.11 39.00
CA GLU A 4 -3.38 41.68 39.26
C GLU A 4 -4.36 40.99 38.28
N ASN A 5 -5.44 41.68 37.92
CA ASN A 5 -6.44 41.18 36.98
C ASN A 5 -5.88 41.10 35.55
N ILE A 6 -5.03 42.06 35.16
CA ILE A 6 -4.30 42.04 33.89
C ILE A 6 -3.33 40.86 33.83
N ARG A 7 -2.54 40.62 34.90
CA ARG A 7 -1.61 39.48 34.96
C ARG A 7 -2.34 38.13 34.84
N LYS A 8 -3.47 37.96 35.54
CA LYS A 8 -4.31 36.75 35.44
C LYS A 8 -4.87 36.53 34.03
N LYS A 9 -5.31 37.60 33.35
CA LYS A 9 -5.76 37.51 31.94
C LYS A 9 -4.62 37.14 30.99
N SER A 10 -3.44 37.73 31.18
CA SER A 10 -2.26 37.42 30.36
C SER A 10 -1.80 35.97 30.50
N LEU A 11 -1.82 35.42 31.71
CA LEU A 11 -1.47 34.02 31.96
C LEU A 11 -2.46 33.06 31.30
N LYS A 12 -3.77 33.35 31.41
CA LYS A 12 -4.81 32.55 30.73
C LYS A 12 -4.65 32.58 29.21
N ALA A 13 -4.34 33.73 28.64
CA ALA A 13 -4.11 33.86 27.20
C ALA A 13 -2.85 33.08 26.76
N TYR A 14 -1.79 33.10 27.58
CA TYR A 14 -0.57 32.34 27.31
C TYR A 14 -0.82 30.83 27.33
N ILE A 15 -1.50 30.31 28.37
CA ILE A 15 -1.86 28.89 28.47
C ILE A 15 -2.75 28.45 27.30
N LEU A 16 -3.68 29.31 26.89
CA LEU A 16 -4.54 29.04 25.74
C LEU A 16 -3.71 28.93 24.45
N LEU A 17 -2.80 29.88 24.21
CA LEU A 17 -1.92 29.86 23.05
C LEU A 17 -1.02 28.63 23.04
N GLU A 18 -0.41 28.29 24.17
CA GLU A 18 0.45 27.12 24.32
C GLU A 18 -0.33 25.83 24.02
N SER A 19 -1.55 25.71 24.55
CA SER A 19 -2.44 24.58 24.28
C SER A 19 -2.85 24.50 22.80
N MET A 20 -3.12 25.64 22.16
CA MET A 20 -3.44 25.69 20.73
C MET A 20 -2.25 25.23 19.88
N VAL A 21 -1.05 25.71 20.17
CA VAL A 21 0.17 25.31 19.47
C VAL A 21 0.42 23.82 19.66
N ALA A 22 0.34 23.32 20.90
CA ALA A 22 0.50 21.90 21.19
C ALA A 22 -0.53 21.04 20.43
N MET A 23 -1.80 21.47 20.38
CA MET A 23 -2.86 20.77 19.67
C MET A 23 -2.61 20.75 18.16
N THR A 24 -2.22 21.88 17.56
CA THR A 24 -1.91 21.94 16.13
C THR A 24 -0.75 21.03 15.77
N LEU A 25 0.31 21.02 16.58
CA LEU A 25 1.45 20.12 16.38
C LEU A 25 1.03 18.65 16.50
N LEU A 26 0.20 18.33 17.48
CA LEU A 26 -0.30 16.96 17.65
C LEU A 26 -1.14 16.51 16.45
N ILE A 27 -2.10 17.33 16.01
CA ILE A 27 -2.93 17.03 14.84
C ILE A 27 -2.06 16.85 13.60
N PHE A 28 -1.06 17.72 13.40
CA PHE A 28 -0.13 17.62 12.28
C PHE A 28 0.63 16.29 12.31
N LEU A 29 1.22 15.93 13.44
CA LEU A 29 1.97 14.69 13.59
C LEU A 29 1.10 13.44 13.39
N VAL A 30 -0.08 13.41 14.00
CA VAL A 30 -1.01 12.28 13.86
C VAL A 30 -1.46 12.14 12.41
N THR A 31 -1.80 13.25 11.74
CA THR A 31 -2.22 13.23 10.33
C THR A 31 -1.09 12.74 9.43
N PHE A 32 0.12 13.26 9.64
CA PHE A 32 1.29 12.86 8.87
C PHE A 32 1.60 11.36 9.03
N VAL A 33 1.61 10.85 10.27
CA VAL A 33 1.85 9.43 10.53
C VAL A 33 0.74 8.56 9.93
N LEU A 34 -0.52 8.97 10.07
CA LEU A 34 -1.65 8.22 9.53
C LEU A 34 -1.60 8.12 8.01
N ASP A 35 -1.26 9.22 7.32
CA ASP A 35 -1.10 9.23 5.86
C ASP A 35 -0.01 8.24 5.42
N GLN A 36 1.14 8.26 6.09
CA GLN A 36 2.23 7.32 5.82
C GLN A 36 1.81 5.86 6.05
N VAL A 37 1.07 5.57 7.12
CA VAL A 37 0.55 4.22 7.40
C VAL A 37 -0.42 3.76 6.31
N ILE A 38 -1.31 4.64 5.86
CA ILE A 38 -2.27 4.32 4.78
C ILE A 38 -1.51 4.01 3.48
N GLN A 39 -0.54 4.84 3.12
CA GLN A 39 0.26 4.68 1.90
C GLN A 39 1.04 3.36 1.92
N VAL A 40 1.72 3.05 3.03
CA VAL A 40 2.46 1.79 3.18
C VAL A 40 1.51 0.60 3.10
N LYS A 41 0.37 0.62 3.80
CA LYS A 41 -0.60 -0.47 3.76
C LYS A 41 -1.14 -0.71 2.35
N LYS A 42 -1.44 0.37 1.62
CA LYS A 42 -1.90 0.28 0.23
C LYS A 42 -0.83 -0.35 -0.66
N GLN A 43 0.41 0.12 -0.58
CA GLN A 43 1.52 -0.42 -1.34
C GLN A 43 1.76 -1.90 -1.04
N THR A 44 1.84 -2.28 0.25
CA THR A 44 2.03 -3.67 0.66
C THR A 44 0.87 -4.56 0.18
N HIS A 45 -0.37 -4.07 0.20
CA HIS A 45 -1.50 -4.82 -0.33
C HIS A 45 -1.38 -5.06 -1.85
N GLU A 46 -0.97 -4.04 -2.61
CA GLU A 46 -0.72 -4.17 -4.05
C GLU A 46 0.44 -5.13 -4.36
N GLU A 47 1.52 -5.09 -3.59
CA GLU A 47 2.66 -6.00 -3.72
C GLU A 47 2.27 -7.45 -3.39
N ASN A 48 1.56 -7.66 -2.27
CA ASN A 48 1.07 -8.99 -1.88
C ASN A 48 0.14 -9.57 -2.95
N ARG A 49 -0.73 -8.75 -3.54
CA ARG A 49 -1.62 -9.18 -4.61
C ARG A 49 -0.85 -9.65 -5.86
N LYS A 50 0.21 -8.93 -6.24
CA LYS A 50 1.10 -9.35 -7.35
C LYS A 50 1.83 -10.65 -7.03
N ILE A 51 2.31 -10.81 -5.80
CA ILE A 51 2.97 -12.05 -5.35
C ILE A 51 1.98 -13.22 -5.40
N GLU A 52 0.74 -13.03 -4.94
CA GLU A 52 -0.30 -14.05 -5.01
C GLU A 52 -0.61 -14.43 -6.47
N ALA A 53 -0.76 -13.47 -7.37
CA ALA A 53 -0.95 -13.72 -8.80
C ALA A 53 0.21 -14.49 -9.44
N LEU A 54 1.45 -14.17 -9.09
CA LEU A 54 2.62 -14.93 -9.56
C LEU A 54 2.65 -16.36 -9.01
N ASN A 55 2.27 -16.56 -7.75
CA ASN A 55 2.20 -17.90 -7.15
C ASN A 55 1.10 -18.76 -7.80
N VAL A 56 -0.07 -18.18 -8.07
CA VAL A 56 -1.15 -18.88 -8.80
C VAL A 56 -0.70 -19.20 -10.22
N ALA A 57 0.00 -18.28 -10.90
CA ALA A 57 0.53 -18.52 -12.24
C ALA A 57 1.59 -19.64 -12.24
N LEU A 58 2.50 -19.66 -11.26
CA LEU A 58 3.45 -20.75 -11.10
C LEU A 58 2.74 -22.09 -10.92
N MET A 59 1.75 -22.13 -10.02
CA MET A 59 0.95 -23.34 -9.79
C MET A 59 0.23 -23.80 -11.06
N ALA A 60 -0.32 -22.88 -11.84
CA ALA A 60 -1.01 -23.16 -13.10
C ALA A 60 -0.06 -23.74 -14.16
N VAL A 61 1.17 -23.20 -14.26
CA VAL A 61 2.23 -23.78 -15.11
C VAL A 61 2.59 -25.19 -14.62
N ASP A 62 2.76 -25.39 -13.31
CA ASP A 62 3.19 -26.67 -12.74
C ASP A 62 2.16 -27.79 -12.95
N ILE A 63 0.86 -27.47 -12.90
CA ILE A 63 -0.22 -28.43 -13.17
C ILE A 63 -0.58 -28.54 -14.66
N GLY A 64 -0.02 -27.67 -15.51
CA GLY A 64 -0.26 -27.65 -16.96
C GLY A 64 -1.61 -27.07 -17.38
N GLU A 65 -2.21 -26.21 -16.57
CA GLU A 65 -3.49 -25.56 -16.85
C GLU A 65 -3.28 -24.15 -17.39
N GLU A 66 -3.91 -23.82 -18.53
CA GLU A 66 -3.80 -22.50 -19.17
C GLU A 66 -4.55 -21.40 -18.39
N ARG A 67 -5.43 -21.78 -17.46
CA ARG A 67 -6.18 -20.84 -16.62
C ARG A 67 -6.35 -21.41 -15.23
N LEU A 68 -6.04 -20.61 -14.21
CA LEU A 68 -6.25 -20.99 -12.84
C LEU A 68 -6.82 -19.84 -12.03
N LYS A 69 -7.81 -20.15 -11.20
CA LYS A 69 -8.39 -19.21 -10.24
C LYS A 69 -8.27 -19.77 -8.84
N ILE A 70 -7.60 -19.03 -7.97
CA ILE A 70 -7.49 -19.33 -6.53
C ILE A 70 -7.88 -18.07 -5.77
N ASN A 71 -8.80 -18.22 -4.82
CA ASN A 71 -9.42 -17.09 -4.10
C ASN A 71 -9.98 -16.06 -5.10
N ASP A 72 -9.57 -14.81 -4.93
CA ASP A 72 -9.98 -13.69 -5.76
C ASP A 72 -9.02 -13.45 -6.93
N VAL A 73 -7.94 -14.24 -7.06
CA VAL A 73 -6.93 -14.12 -8.12
C VAL A 73 -7.25 -15.09 -9.25
N GLU A 74 -7.37 -14.56 -10.46
CA GLU A 74 -7.50 -15.35 -11.69
C GLU A 74 -6.39 -15.00 -12.67
N VAL A 75 -5.68 -16.02 -13.12
CA VAL A 75 -4.56 -15.89 -14.06
C VAL A 75 -4.80 -16.72 -15.31
N PHE A 76 -4.26 -16.23 -16.42
CA PHE A 76 -4.26 -16.91 -17.71
C PHE A 76 -2.82 -17.01 -18.21
N ILE A 77 -2.44 -18.18 -18.70
CA ILE A 77 -1.11 -18.48 -19.21
C ILE A 77 -1.24 -18.66 -20.71
N GLU A 78 -0.50 -17.84 -21.45
CA GLU A 78 -0.29 -18.02 -22.88
C GLU A 78 1.12 -18.59 -23.08
N GLU A 79 1.19 -19.88 -23.40
CA GLU A 79 2.43 -20.57 -23.65
C GLU A 79 2.71 -20.63 -25.16
N SER A 80 3.85 -20.08 -25.56
CA SER A 80 4.40 -20.17 -26.91
C SER A 80 5.65 -21.05 -26.93
N THR A 81 6.15 -21.38 -28.12
CA THR A 81 7.36 -22.21 -28.29
C THR A 81 8.60 -21.58 -27.62
N SER A 82 8.63 -20.25 -27.47
CA SER A 82 9.78 -19.49 -26.95
C SER A 82 9.48 -18.64 -25.71
N LYS A 83 8.21 -18.48 -25.31
CA LYS A 83 7.81 -17.55 -24.25
C LYS A 83 6.62 -18.07 -23.45
N ILE A 84 6.49 -17.61 -22.22
CA ILE A 84 5.31 -17.78 -21.37
C ILE A 84 4.86 -16.38 -20.97
N VAL A 85 3.60 -16.02 -21.25
CA VAL A 85 3.02 -14.75 -20.85
C VAL A 85 1.93 -15.02 -19.81
N VAL A 86 2.04 -14.36 -18.66
CA VAL A 86 1.05 -14.48 -17.58
C VAL A 86 0.21 -13.22 -17.57
N TRP A 87 -1.10 -13.41 -17.64
CA TRP A 87 -2.11 -12.36 -17.59
C TRP A 87 -2.91 -12.44 -16.30
N GLU A 88 -3.18 -11.29 -15.68
CA GLU A 88 -4.14 -11.15 -14.57
C GLU A 88 -5.07 -9.96 -14.89
N SER A 89 -6.38 -10.16 -14.77
CA SER A 89 -7.38 -9.10 -14.96
C SER A 89 -7.22 -8.29 -16.26
N GLY A 90 -6.83 -8.95 -17.36
CA GLY A 90 -6.64 -8.33 -18.67
C GLY A 90 -5.32 -7.55 -18.84
N LYS A 91 -4.37 -7.67 -17.91
CA LYS A 91 -3.03 -7.04 -17.99
C LYS A 91 -1.94 -8.10 -17.95
N VAL A 92 -0.86 -7.86 -18.69
CA VAL A 92 0.36 -8.68 -18.59
C VAL A 92 1.01 -8.43 -17.23
N LEU A 93 1.12 -9.49 -16.44
CA LEU A 93 1.80 -9.48 -15.14
C LEU A 93 3.30 -9.73 -15.32
N ILE A 94 3.67 -10.72 -16.13
CA ILE A 94 5.06 -11.07 -16.45
C ILE A 94 5.15 -11.79 -17.79
N THR A 95 6.27 -11.57 -18.49
CA THR A 95 6.65 -12.32 -19.69
C THR A 95 7.98 -13.00 -19.43
N LEU A 96 8.02 -14.32 -19.58
CA LEU A 96 9.21 -15.16 -19.41
C LEU A 96 9.65 -15.69 -20.77
N GLU A 97 10.96 -15.75 -21.00
CA GLU A 97 11.53 -16.41 -22.17
C GLU A 97 11.93 -17.85 -21.81
N LYS A 98 11.53 -18.81 -22.63
CA LYS A 98 11.96 -20.20 -22.49
C LYS A 98 13.42 -20.29 -22.93
N LYS A 99 14.31 -20.58 -21.98
CA LYS A 99 15.69 -20.90 -22.30
C LYS A 99 15.71 -22.19 -23.13
N LYS A 100 16.22 -22.11 -24.37
CA LYS A 100 16.54 -23.31 -25.17
C LYS A 100 17.64 -24.06 -24.44
N THR A 101 17.31 -25.16 -23.79
CA THR A 101 18.31 -26.17 -23.42
C THR A 101 18.65 -26.92 -24.70
N PHE A 102 19.88 -26.74 -25.18
CA PHE A 102 20.46 -27.49 -26.30
C PHE A 102 20.92 -28.87 -25.83
#